data_AF-A0A2G5T0I0-F1
#
_entry.id   AF-A0A2G5T0I0-F1
#
_cell.length_a   1.000
_cell.length_b   1.000
_cell.length_c   1.000
_cell.angle_alpha   90.00
_cell.angle_beta   90.00
_cell.angle_gamma   90.00
#
_symmetry.space_group_name_H-M   'P 1'
#
loop_
_entity.id
_entity.type
_entity.pdbx_description
1 polymer ?
#
loop_
_entity_poly.entity_id
_entity_poly.type
_entity_poly.pdbx_seq_one_letter_code
_entity_poly.pdbx_strand_id
1 'polypeptide(L)'
;MDRTQAFEKAKSLAEAGTLDEAFEAIEKYTSEDGIEYTLPEMQIINIIVCEKLTRKSAEWLELYIDAVYDVFSKLSRYARDEERNEVWNRIKEIYYELTLAAKKVWKEKNAPGGLEVYVSYAKLVKSYLDVADEDSYKICETYAKEAKFVGKGTLEDEDFRDAKKSIDTINKMITDAKHEKELIQDSD
;
A
#
# COMPACT_ATOMS: atom_id res chain seq x y z
N MET A 1 -14.07 -21.40 26.49
CA MET A 1 -13.87 -19.95 26.56
C MET A 1 -15.25 -19.32 26.60
N ASP A 2 -15.52 -18.51 27.63
CA ASP A 2 -16.81 -17.80 27.70
C ASP A 2 -16.87 -16.67 26.66
N ARG A 3 -18.05 -16.09 26.48
CA ARG A 3 -18.32 -15.09 25.44
C ARG A 3 -17.45 -13.84 25.63
N THR A 4 -17.35 -13.30 26.84
CA THR A 4 -16.55 -12.11 27.12
C THR A 4 -15.07 -12.34 26.79
N GLN A 5 -14.50 -13.45 27.26
CA GLN A 5 -13.11 -13.83 26.98
C GLN A 5 -12.86 -14.04 25.48
N ALA A 6 -13.83 -14.58 24.75
CA ALA A 6 -13.73 -14.78 23.31
C ALA A 6 -13.62 -13.46 22.56
N PHE A 7 -14.45 -12.47 22.91
CA PHE A 7 -14.42 -11.15 22.30
C PHE A 7 -13.17 -10.34 22.69
N GLU A 8 -12.72 -10.41 23.95
CA GLU A 8 -11.45 -9.79 24.37
C GLU A 8 -10.26 -10.39 23.62
N LYS A 9 -10.21 -11.73 23.51
CA LYS A 9 -9.19 -12.42 22.73
C LYS A 9 -9.23 -12.01 21.26
N ALA A 10 -10.41 -11.97 20.65
CA ALA A 10 -10.56 -11.57 19.25
C ALA A 10 -10.14 -10.12 19.00
N LYS A 11 -10.40 -9.21 19.95
CA LYS A 11 -9.90 -7.84 19.89
C LYS A 11 -8.37 -7.80 19.88
N SER A 12 -7.71 -8.48 20.81
CA SER A 12 -6.25 -8.52 20.85
C SER A 12 -5.64 -9.16 19.60
N LEU A 13 -6.27 -10.21 19.05
CA LEU A 13 -5.85 -10.84 17.80
C LEU A 13 -6.04 -9.90 16.59
N ALA A 14 -7.15 -9.15 16.54
CA ALA A 14 -7.38 -8.15 15.51
C ALA A 14 -6.35 -7.02 15.55
N GLU A 15 -6.07 -6.48 16.73
CA GLU A 15 -5.02 -5.46 16.96
C GLU A 15 -3.62 -5.98 16.59
N ALA A 16 -3.34 -7.26 16.82
CA ALA A 16 -2.11 -7.93 16.38
C ALA A 16 -2.11 -8.28 14.87
N GLY A 17 -3.23 -8.12 14.19
CA GLY A 17 -3.41 -8.38 12.76
C GLY A 17 -3.66 -9.84 12.39
N THR A 18 -3.87 -10.74 13.35
CA THR A 18 -4.22 -12.16 13.13
C THR A 18 -5.73 -12.34 12.98
N LEU A 19 -6.30 -11.69 11.96
CA LEU A 19 -7.77 -11.58 11.79
C LEU A 19 -8.49 -12.92 11.58
N ASP A 20 -7.85 -13.90 10.96
CA ASP A 20 -8.48 -15.21 10.74
C ASP A 20 -8.67 -15.94 12.09
N GLU A 21 -7.67 -15.89 12.98
CA GLU A 21 -7.78 -16.39 14.36
C GLU A 21 -8.76 -15.55 15.20
N ALA A 22 -8.83 -14.23 14.94
CA ALA A 22 -9.81 -13.36 15.59
C ALA A 22 -11.25 -13.76 15.22
N PHE A 23 -11.51 -14.16 13.97
CA PHE A 23 -12.80 -14.68 13.52
C PHE A 23 -13.12 -16.02 14.17
N GLU A 24 -12.20 -16.97 14.15
CA GLU A 24 -12.37 -18.29 14.79
C GLU A 24 -12.67 -18.16 16.28
N ALA A 25 -12.07 -17.16 16.95
CA ALA A 25 -12.30 -16.92 18.37
C ALA A 25 -13.76 -16.53 18.69
N ILE A 26 -14.47 -15.84 17.78
CA ILE A 26 -15.86 -15.39 17.98
C ILE A 26 -16.89 -16.14 17.13
N GLU A 27 -16.49 -17.03 16.24
CA GLU A 27 -17.35 -17.73 15.27
C GLU A 27 -18.60 -18.34 15.92
N LYS A 28 -18.42 -19.08 17.01
CA LYS A 28 -19.53 -19.69 17.76
C LYS A 28 -20.57 -18.66 18.24
N TYR A 29 -20.16 -17.42 18.49
CA TYR A 29 -21.00 -16.35 19.00
C TYR A 29 -21.49 -15.39 17.91
N THR A 30 -21.18 -15.67 16.64
CA THR A 30 -21.59 -14.83 15.51
C THR A 30 -22.29 -15.60 14.38
N SER A 31 -22.33 -16.93 14.44
CA SER A 31 -22.82 -17.80 13.36
C SER A 31 -24.30 -18.18 13.44
N GLU A 32 -24.99 -17.83 14.53
CA GLU A 32 -26.42 -18.17 14.72
C GLU A 32 -27.30 -16.93 14.54
N ASP A 33 -28.50 -17.13 13.99
CA ASP A 33 -29.50 -16.08 13.84
C ASP A 33 -30.10 -15.68 15.20
N GLY A 34 -30.41 -14.39 15.36
CA GLY A 34 -31.07 -13.87 16.58
C GLY A 34 -30.13 -13.59 17.75
N ILE A 35 -28.81 -13.62 17.54
CA ILE A 35 -27.84 -13.19 18.55
C ILE A 35 -27.94 -11.67 18.77
N GLU A 36 -28.27 -11.27 19.99
CA GLU A 36 -28.14 -9.89 20.41
C GLU A 36 -26.70 -9.61 20.85
N TYR A 37 -26.10 -8.56 20.29
CA TYR A 37 -24.77 -8.10 20.64
C TYR A 37 -24.84 -6.87 21.54
N THR A 38 -23.94 -6.82 22.51
CA THR A 38 -23.67 -5.58 23.23
C THR A 38 -22.93 -4.59 22.33
N LEU A 39 -22.99 -3.30 22.64
CA LEU A 39 -22.27 -2.27 21.89
C LEU A 39 -20.74 -2.56 21.78
N PRO A 40 -20.03 -2.98 22.85
CA PRO A 40 -18.62 -3.36 22.74
C PRO A 40 -18.37 -4.54 21.80
N GLU A 41 -19.24 -5.56 21.80
CA GLU A 41 -19.12 -6.71 20.91
C GLU A 41 -19.33 -6.29 19.45
N MET A 42 -20.31 -5.42 19.18
CA MET A 42 -20.52 -4.86 17.84
C MET A 42 -19.31 -4.04 17.38
N GLN A 43 -18.68 -3.28 18.26
CA GLN A 43 -17.46 -2.52 17.93
C GLN A 43 -16.30 -3.47 17.56
N ILE A 44 -16.11 -4.55 18.31
CA ILE A 44 -15.08 -5.56 18.03
C ILE A 44 -15.36 -6.28 16.71
N ILE A 45 -16.60 -6.70 16.47
CA ILE A 45 -17.02 -7.29 15.18
C ILE A 45 -16.76 -6.31 14.05
N ASN A 46 -17.14 -5.04 14.22
CA ASN A 46 -16.93 -4.02 13.20
C ASN A 46 -15.45 -3.80 12.91
N ILE A 47 -14.58 -3.77 13.92
CA ILE A 47 -13.11 -3.70 13.72
C ILE A 47 -12.65 -4.91 12.91
N ILE A 48 -13.01 -6.12 13.32
CA ILE A 48 -12.59 -7.37 12.68
C ILE A 48 -13.07 -7.44 11.22
N VAL A 49 -14.35 -7.12 10.97
CA VAL A 49 -14.97 -7.15 9.65
C VAL A 49 -14.42 -6.03 8.77
N CYS A 50 -14.35 -4.79 9.25
CA CYS A 50 -13.79 -3.67 8.49
C CYS A 50 -12.31 -3.93 8.17
N GLU A 51 -11.51 -4.40 9.12
CA GLU A 51 -10.12 -4.75 8.83
C GLU A 51 -10.01 -5.87 7.81
N LYS A 52 -10.89 -6.88 7.84
CA LYS A 52 -10.85 -7.98 6.87
C LYS A 52 -11.29 -7.54 5.46
N LEU A 53 -12.33 -6.71 5.38
CA LEU A 53 -12.84 -6.15 4.12
C LEU A 53 -11.83 -5.16 3.52
N THR A 54 -11.16 -4.35 4.33
CA THR A 54 -10.20 -3.34 3.87
C THR A 54 -8.79 -3.88 3.65
N ARG A 55 -8.36 -4.96 4.32
CA ARG A 55 -7.01 -5.54 4.13
C ARG A 55 -6.86 -6.56 3.00
N LYS A 56 -7.95 -7.15 2.49
CA LYS A 56 -7.85 -8.30 1.56
C LYS A 56 -8.39 -8.06 0.15
N SER A 57 -9.00 -6.90 -0.14
CA SER A 57 -9.44 -6.61 -1.50
C SER A 57 -8.36 -5.88 -2.29
N ALA A 58 -7.77 -6.58 -3.25
CA ALA A 58 -6.87 -6.00 -4.24
C ALA A 58 -7.53 -4.83 -4.99
N GLU A 59 -8.79 -5.00 -5.40
CA GLU A 59 -9.57 -4.00 -6.13
C GLU A 59 -9.71 -2.67 -5.35
N TRP A 60 -10.03 -2.73 -4.06
CA TRP A 60 -10.15 -1.52 -3.24
C TRP A 60 -8.80 -0.81 -3.07
N LEU A 61 -7.72 -1.58 -2.94
CA LEU A 61 -6.39 -1.01 -2.79
C LEU A 61 -5.91 -0.38 -4.12
N GLU A 62 -6.20 -1.01 -5.25
CA GLU A 62 -5.96 -0.47 -6.60
C GLU A 62 -6.69 0.86 -6.81
N LEU A 63 -7.99 0.91 -6.51
CA LEU A 63 -8.78 2.14 -6.59
C LEU A 63 -8.21 3.26 -5.69
N TYR A 64 -7.73 2.91 -4.51
CA TYR A 64 -7.14 3.87 -3.59
C TYR A 64 -5.78 4.40 -4.09
N ILE A 65 -4.92 3.53 -4.63
CA ILE A 65 -3.65 3.91 -5.26
C ILE A 65 -3.91 4.90 -6.40
N ASP A 66 -4.87 4.58 -7.28
CA ASP A 66 -5.24 5.45 -8.41
C ASP A 66 -5.74 6.81 -7.95
N ALA A 67 -6.61 6.86 -6.94
CA ALA A 67 -7.14 8.10 -6.40
C ALA A 67 -6.04 8.96 -5.76
N VAL A 68 -5.15 8.35 -4.96
CA VAL A 68 -3.99 9.03 -4.36
C VAL A 68 -3.10 9.61 -5.46
N TYR A 69 -2.74 8.80 -6.47
CA TYR A 69 -1.92 9.25 -7.58
C TYR A 69 -2.57 10.42 -8.35
N ASP A 70 -3.86 10.32 -8.69
CA ASP A 70 -4.57 11.36 -9.44
C ASP A 70 -4.61 12.69 -8.68
N VAL A 71 -4.93 12.65 -7.38
CA VAL A 71 -4.98 13.85 -6.53
C VAL A 71 -3.60 14.51 -6.43
N PHE A 72 -2.57 13.76 -6.05
CA PHE A 72 -1.25 14.34 -5.82
C PHE A 72 -0.52 14.71 -7.12
N SER A 73 -0.75 13.99 -8.22
CA SER A 73 -0.20 14.38 -9.52
C SER A 73 -0.79 15.71 -10.01
N LYS A 74 -2.08 15.97 -9.75
CA LYS A 74 -2.71 17.28 -10.02
C LYS A 74 -2.18 18.35 -9.08
N LEU A 75 -2.09 18.05 -7.78
CA LEU A 75 -1.62 18.98 -6.76
C LEU A 75 -0.18 19.45 -7.02
N SER A 76 0.66 18.59 -7.62
CA SER A 76 2.04 18.95 -8.00
C SER A 76 2.11 20.16 -8.92
N ARG A 77 1.04 20.48 -9.66
CA ARG A 77 0.97 21.64 -10.55
C ARG A 77 0.62 22.93 -9.82
N TYR A 78 0.06 22.84 -8.63
CA TYR A 78 -0.47 23.98 -7.87
C TYR A 78 0.36 24.31 -6.63
N ALA A 79 0.84 23.31 -5.89
CA ALA A 79 1.67 23.52 -4.69
C ALA A 79 2.99 24.22 -5.04
N ARG A 80 3.40 25.18 -4.22
CA ARG A 80 4.66 25.95 -4.37
C ARG A 80 5.47 25.95 -3.07
N ASP A 81 6.79 26.09 -3.22
CA ASP A 81 7.73 26.34 -2.12
C ASP A 81 7.54 25.37 -0.93
N GLU A 82 7.18 25.89 0.25
CA GLU A 82 6.97 25.11 1.48
C GLU A 82 5.84 24.08 1.35
N GLU A 83 4.75 24.41 0.64
CA GLU A 83 3.61 23.50 0.43
C GLU A 83 4.03 22.22 -0.29
N ARG A 84 5.02 22.31 -1.20
CA ARG A 84 5.53 21.13 -1.91
C ARG A 84 6.19 20.16 -0.96
N ASN A 85 6.96 20.66 0.02
CA ASN A 85 7.59 19.84 1.05
C ASN A 85 6.54 19.18 1.96
N GLU A 86 5.52 19.93 2.38
CA GLU A 86 4.43 19.39 3.20
C GLU A 86 3.67 18.29 2.46
N VAL A 87 3.30 18.54 1.20
CA VAL A 87 2.64 17.56 0.34
C VAL A 87 3.52 16.34 0.15
N TRP A 88 4.82 16.53 -0.11
CA TRP A 88 5.75 15.42 -0.28
C TRP A 88 5.87 14.56 0.97
N ASN A 89 5.98 15.17 2.15
CA ASN A 89 6.00 14.43 3.41
C ASN A 89 4.71 13.61 3.60
N ARG A 90 3.55 14.19 3.24
CA ARG A 90 2.28 13.44 3.32
C ARG A 90 2.21 12.28 2.32
N ILE A 91 2.74 12.46 1.11
CA ILE A 91 2.84 11.39 0.11
C ILE A 91 3.69 10.23 0.69
N LYS A 92 4.85 10.53 1.30
CA LYS A 92 5.71 9.49 1.91
C LYS A 92 4.97 8.66 2.96
N GLU A 93 4.22 9.30 3.86
CA GLU A 93 3.43 8.61 4.88
C GLU A 93 2.37 7.69 4.26
N ILE A 94 1.61 8.20 3.28
CA ILE A 94 0.57 7.43 2.60
C ILE A 94 1.18 6.23 1.87
N TYR A 95 2.27 6.42 1.14
CA TYR A 95 2.91 5.33 0.39
C TYR A 95 3.61 4.30 1.28
N TYR A 96 4.04 4.69 2.48
CA TYR A 96 4.48 3.74 3.50
C TYR A 96 3.32 2.84 3.94
N GLU A 97 2.16 3.40 4.25
CA GLU A 97 0.96 2.63 4.60
C GLU A 97 0.47 1.75 3.45
N LEU A 98 0.40 2.29 2.23
CA LEU A 98 0.06 1.53 1.01
C LEU A 98 1.02 0.38 0.79
N THR A 99 2.32 0.57 1.00
CA THR A 99 3.32 -0.51 0.91
C THR A 99 3.06 -1.62 1.91
N LEU A 100 2.70 -1.28 3.16
CA LEU A 100 2.37 -2.27 4.18
C LEU A 100 1.08 -3.03 3.86
N ALA A 101 0.08 -2.34 3.30
CA ALA A 101 -1.16 -2.95 2.85
C ALA A 101 -0.92 -3.87 1.63
N ALA A 102 -0.17 -3.42 0.64
CA ALA A 102 0.14 -4.16 -0.57
C ALA A 102 0.85 -5.48 -0.28
N LYS A 103 1.79 -5.50 0.68
CA LYS A 103 2.46 -6.74 1.13
C LYS A 103 1.51 -7.78 1.73
N LYS A 104 0.34 -7.36 2.24
CA LYS A 104 -0.68 -8.26 2.80
C LYS A 104 -1.59 -8.81 1.71
N VAL A 105 -1.89 -8.01 0.69
CA VAL A 105 -2.74 -8.37 -0.44
C VAL A 105 -1.97 -9.22 -1.45
N TRP A 106 -0.84 -8.70 -1.94
CA TRP A 106 0.00 -9.33 -2.94
C TRP A 106 1.26 -9.89 -2.29
N LYS A 107 1.26 -11.21 -2.06
CA LYS A 107 2.34 -11.92 -1.37
C LYS A 107 3.61 -12.00 -2.20
N GLU A 108 3.47 -12.17 -3.51
CA GLU A 108 4.59 -12.23 -4.42
C GLU A 108 5.09 -10.82 -4.74
N LYS A 109 6.40 -10.59 -4.58
CA LYS A 109 7.00 -9.26 -4.78
C LYS A 109 6.90 -8.75 -6.22
N ASN A 110 6.68 -9.67 -7.18
CA ASN A 110 6.50 -9.34 -8.59
C ASN A 110 5.03 -9.31 -9.03
N ALA A 111 4.07 -9.45 -8.11
CA ALA A 111 2.65 -9.34 -8.46
C ALA A 111 2.34 -7.94 -9.05
N PRO A 112 1.66 -7.87 -10.21
CA PRO A 112 1.40 -6.59 -10.89
C PRO A 112 0.72 -5.52 -10.03
N GLY A 113 -0.36 -5.88 -9.31
CA GLY A 113 -1.06 -4.92 -8.44
C GLY A 113 -0.20 -4.37 -7.31
N GLY A 114 0.65 -5.21 -6.71
CA GLY A 114 1.62 -4.75 -5.71
C GLY A 114 2.69 -3.83 -6.30
N LEU A 115 3.08 -4.06 -7.55
CA LEU A 115 4.02 -3.19 -8.27
C LEU A 115 3.43 -1.83 -8.65
N GLU A 116 2.11 -1.72 -8.83
CA GLU A 116 1.48 -0.44 -9.18
C GLU A 116 1.63 0.62 -8.08
N VAL A 117 1.73 0.21 -6.82
CA VAL A 117 2.11 1.11 -5.71
C VAL A 117 3.42 1.82 -6.02
N TYR A 118 4.44 1.07 -6.44
CA TYR A 118 5.77 1.62 -6.70
C TYR A 118 5.82 2.38 -8.02
N VAL A 119 5.05 1.97 -9.03
CA VAL A 119 4.89 2.71 -10.27
C VAL A 119 4.31 4.10 -10.00
N SER A 120 3.20 4.16 -9.27
CA SER A 120 2.54 5.42 -8.91
C SER A 120 3.43 6.30 -8.02
N TYR A 121 4.15 5.69 -7.06
CA TYR A 121 5.11 6.41 -6.25
C TYR A 121 6.27 7.00 -7.08
N ALA A 122 6.86 6.22 -7.99
CA ALA A 122 7.95 6.68 -8.85
C ALA A 122 7.53 7.82 -9.79
N LYS A 123 6.28 7.80 -10.29
CA LYS A 123 5.72 8.93 -11.07
C LYS A 123 5.57 10.20 -10.21
N LEU A 124 5.17 10.06 -8.95
CA LEU A 124 5.08 11.20 -8.01
C LEU A 124 6.45 11.72 -7.61
N VAL A 125 7.43 10.85 -7.38
CA VAL A 125 8.84 11.22 -7.19
C VAL A 125 9.30 12.15 -8.31
N LYS A 126 9.00 11.82 -9.57
CA LYS A 126 9.32 12.69 -10.70
C LYS A 126 8.52 14.00 -10.70
N SER A 127 7.26 13.97 -10.29
CA SER A 127 6.40 15.17 -10.24
C SER A 127 6.77 16.15 -9.12
N TYR A 128 7.46 15.66 -8.09
CA TYR A 128 7.92 16.39 -6.91
C TYR A 128 9.45 16.41 -6.82
N LEU A 129 10.13 16.41 -7.97
CA LEU A 129 11.57 16.20 -8.08
C LEU A 129 12.42 17.11 -7.17
N ASP A 130 11.99 18.35 -7.04
CA ASP A 130 12.62 19.41 -6.27
C ASP A 130 12.68 19.11 -4.76
N VAL A 131 11.70 18.36 -4.24
CA VAL A 131 11.57 18.03 -2.81
C VAL A 131 11.70 16.53 -2.54
N ALA A 132 11.69 15.69 -3.57
CA ALA A 132 11.86 14.25 -3.46
C ALA A 132 13.25 13.91 -2.91
N ASP A 133 13.33 13.03 -1.92
CA ASP A 133 14.58 12.67 -1.25
C ASP A 133 15.21 11.38 -1.80
N GLU A 134 16.50 11.19 -1.49
CA GLU A 134 17.28 10.06 -2.00
C GLU A 134 16.71 8.71 -1.57
N ASP A 135 16.12 8.66 -0.38
CA ASP A 135 15.52 7.44 0.16
C ASP A 135 14.28 7.02 -0.64
N SER A 136 13.53 7.98 -1.18
CA SER A 136 12.40 7.72 -2.06
C SER A 136 12.83 7.06 -3.39
N TYR A 137 13.98 7.46 -3.95
CA TYR A 137 14.55 6.76 -5.11
C TYR A 137 14.95 5.33 -4.75
N LYS A 138 15.68 5.15 -3.65
CA LYS A 138 16.16 3.84 -3.19
C LYS A 138 15.01 2.86 -2.93
N ILE A 139 13.90 3.34 -2.36
CA ILE A 139 12.70 2.50 -2.14
C ILE A 139 12.24 1.93 -3.49
N CYS A 140 12.02 2.80 -4.49
CA CYS A 140 11.55 2.38 -5.81
C CYS A 140 12.52 1.40 -6.49
N GLU A 141 13.82 1.71 -6.47
CA GLU A 141 14.87 0.85 -7.05
C GLU A 141 14.95 -0.52 -6.36
N THR A 142 14.86 -0.53 -5.03
CA THR A 142 14.93 -1.77 -4.25
C THR A 142 13.78 -2.69 -4.62
N TYR A 143 12.54 -2.19 -4.68
CA TYR A 143 11.40 -3.02 -5.05
C TYR A 143 11.47 -3.49 -6.50
N ALA A 144 11.83 -2.63 -7.45
CA ALA A 144 12.00 -3.02 -8.84
C ALA A 144 13.06 -4.14 -8.99
N LYS A 145 14.16 -4.04 -8.24
CA LYS A 145 15.22 -5.06 -8.22
C LYS A 145 14.75 -6.37 -7.58
N GLU A 146 14.06 -6.31 -6.45
CA GLU A 146 13.53 -7.49 -5.77
C GLU A 146 12.50 -8.21 -6.64
N ALA A 147 11.55 -7.48 -7.24
CA ALA A 147 10.54 -8.04 -8.14
C ALA A 147 11.17 -8.70 -9.37
N LYS A 148 12.19 -8.08 -9.97
CA LYS A 148 12.95 -8.67 -11.07
C LYS A 148 13.62 -9.98 -10.69
N PHE A 149 14.10 -10.10 -9.44
CA PHE A 149 14.78 -11.29 -8.95
C PHE A 149 13.84 -12.49 -8.76
N VAL A 150 12.58 -12.25 -8.38
CA VAL A 150 11.56 -13.33 -8.31
C VAL A 150 11.35 -13.99 -9.68
N GLY A 151 11.48 -13.23 -10.76
CA GLY A 151 11.57 -13.76 -12.13
C GLY A 151 10.25 -14.26 -12.71
N LYS A 152 10.35 -15.08 -13.77
CA LYS A 152 9.20 -15.57 -14.54
C LYS A 152 8.48 -16.76 -13.88
N GLY A 153 9.14 -17.50 -13.00
CA GLY A 153 8.68 -18.80 -12.51
C GLY A 153 7.49 -18.78 -11.53
N THR A 154 7.08 -17.60 -11.08
CA THR A 154 5.99 -17.43 -10.08
C THR A 154 4.72 -16.80 -10.64
N LEU A 155 4.72 -16.38 -11.92
CA LEU A 155 3.62 -15.66 -12.55
C LEU A 155 3.21 -16.32 -13.87
N GLU A 156 1.96 -16.12 -14.25
CA GLU A 156 1.48 -16.44 -15.59
C GLU A 156 2.08 -15.49 -16.64
N ASP A 157 2.00 -15.86 -17.92
CA ASP A 157 2.64 -15.10 -19.01
C ASP A 157 2.10 -13.67 -19.18
N GLU A 158 0.86 -13.41 -18.77
CA GLU A 158 0.23 -12.08 -18.78
C GLU A 158 0.75 -11.24 -17.60
N ASP A 159 0.59 -11.75 -16.37
CA ASP A 159 1.11 -11.11 -15.16
C ASP A 159 2.61 -10.83 -15.23
N PHE A 160 3.39 -11.73 -15.84
CA PHE A 160 4.82 -11.51 -16.04
C PHE A 160 5.10 -10.32 -16.96
N ARG A 161 4.31 -10.13 -18.02
CA ARG A 161 4.46 -8.99 -18.92
C ARG A 161 4.10 -7.69 -18.22
N ASP A 162 3.04 -7.69 -17.43
CA ASP A 162 2.61 -6.52 -16.67
C ASP A 162 3.60 -6.17 -15.58
N ALA A 163 4.07 -7.15 -14.82
CA ALA A 163 5.13 -6.97 -13.83
C ALA A 163 6.40 -6.39 -14.47
N LYS A 164 6.82 -6.92 -15.62
CA LYS A 164 7.97 -6.40 -16.36
C LYS A 164 7.76 -4.95 -16.78
N LYS A 165 6.59 -4.61 -17.32
CA LYS A 165 6.24 -3.23 -17.72
C LYS A 165 6.28 -2.28 -16.52
N SER A 166 5.78 -2.70 -15.37
CA SER A 166 5.84 -1.93 -14.12
C SER A 166 7.28 -1.71 -13.65
N ILE A 167 8.10 -2.76 -13.64
CA ILE A 167 9.54 -2.67 -13.30
C ILE A 167 10.27 -1.71 -14.25
N ASP A 168 10.06 -1.84 -15.56
CA ASP A 168 10.69 -0.98 -16.56
C ASP A 168 10.24 0.48 -16.40
N THR A 169 8.97 0.70 -16.05
CA THR A 169 8.43 2.04 -15.78
C THR A 169 9.08 2.66 -14.54
N ILE A 170 9.18 1.91 -13.44
CA ILE A 170 9.84 2.37 -12.21
C ILE A 170 11.28 2.76 -12.51
N ASN A 171 12.05 1.87 -13.13
CA ASN A 171 13.45 2.12 -13.45
C ASN A 171 13.62 3.37 -14.33
N LYS A 172 12.76 3.54 -15.33
CA LYS A 172 12.79 4.72 -16.19
C LYS A 172 12.51 6.00 -15.40
N MET A 173 11.43 6.03 -14.62
CA MET A 173 11.05 7.24 -13.85
C MET A 173 12.14 7.66 -12.86
N ILE A 174 12.74 6.71 -12.16
CA ILE A 174 13.79 7.01 -11.18
C ILE A 174 15.10 7.41 -11.88
N THR A 175 15.47 6.77 -12.98
CA THR A 175 16.66 7.14 -13.77
C THR A 175 16.52 8.57 -14.30
N ASP A 176 15.38 8.88 -14.92
CA ASP A 176 15.09 10.21 -15.43
C ASP A 176 15.12 11.24 -14.29
N ALA A 177 14.49 10.93 -13.14
CA ALA A 177 14.46 11.82 -11.99
C ALA A 177 15.86 12.12 -11.45
N LYS A 178 16.72 11.10 -11.26
CA LYS A 178 18.10 11.31 -10.80
C LYS A 178 18.88 12.22 -11.75
N HIS A 179 18.79 11.95 -13.04
CA HIS A 179 19.46 12.77 -14.04
C HIS A 179 18.96 14.22 -14.06
N GLU A 180 17.63 14.42 -14.03
CA GLU A 180 17.03 15.75 -13.99
C GLU A 180 17.41 16.50 -12.70
N LYS A 181 17.56 15.81 -11.56
CA LYS A 181 17.97 16.41 -10.29
C LYS A 181 19.42 16.86 -10.27
N GLU A 182 20.32 16.08 -10.86
CA GLU A 182 21.73 16.48 -11.06
C GLU A 182 21.79 17.78 -11.86
N LEU A 183 21.00 17.90 -12.93
CA LEU A 183 20.95 19.12 -13.76
C LEU A 183 20.44 20.35 -13.01
N ILE A 184 19.50 20.18 -12.07
CA ILE A 184 19.02 21.27 -11.22
C ILE A 184 20.12 21.71 -10.25
N GLN A 185 20.78 20.76 -9.58
CA GLN A 185 21.83 21.04 -8.62
C GLN A 185 23.08 21.67 -9.26
N ASP A 186 23.39 21.32 -10.51
CA ASP A 186 24.49 21.94 -11.27
C ASP A 186 24.15 23.36 -11.76
N SER A 187 22.87 23.76 -11.72
CA SER A 187 22.39 25.06 -12.20
C SER A 187 22.20 26.13 -11.13
N ASP A 188 22.28 25.74 -9.85
CA ASP A 188 22.22 26.61 -8.66
C ASP A 188 23.62 26.98 -8.13
#